data_AF-A0A3D4EZV3-F1
#
_entry.id   AF-A0A3D4EZV3-F1
#
_cell.length_a   1.000
_cell.length_b   1.000
_cell.length_c   1.000
_cell.angle_alpha   90.00
_cell.angle_beta   90.00
_cell.angle_gamma   90.00
#
_symmetry.space_group_name_H-M   'P 1'
#
loop_
_entity.id
_entity.type
_entity.pdbx_description
1 polymer ?
#
loop_
_entity_poly.entity_id
_entity_poly.type
_entity_poly.pdbx_seq_one_letter_code
_entity_poly.pdbx_strand_id
1 'polypeptide(L)'
;MERAVFGTRNGDILVGHGPFTALAEPPAGGVAFYKNNFSLSEEKPWFVPDRIEVLDKAPAKGECQIQWEEPDPVRFAEVFREVSGAIGKGMIEKSVPVVTEKGKGSCSPDTLLASLFQIPKSLRPYGWIGEKEGFLGATPEVLFRYFDGRIYTMALAGTARSEEQRLFAVDDKEIREHEFVAQTLIAKL
;
A
#
# COMPACT_ATOMS: atom_id res chain seq x y z
N MET A 1 -12.26 -16.49 9.31
CA MET A 1 -10.87 -16.98 9.45
C MET A 1 -9.95 -15.90 8.94
N GLU A 2 -8.99 -15.50 9.77
CA GLU A 2 -8.06 -14.41 9.45
C GLU A 2 -7.17 -14.78 8.27
N ARG A 3 -6.84 -13.80 7.44
CA ARG A 3 -5.96 -14.00 6.27
C ARG A 3 -5.01 -12.83 6.08
N ALA A 4 -3.78 -13.12 5.71
CA ALA A 4 -2.81 -12.14 5.23
C ALA A 4 -2.58 -12.36 3.75
N VAL A 5 -2.57 -11.28 2.95
CA VAL A 5 -2.49 -11.33 1.49
C VAL A 5 -1.24 -10.61 1.03
N PHE A 6 -0.48 -11.22 0.12
CA PHE A 6 0.71 -10.59 -0.47
C PHE A 6 0.94 -11.07 -1.90
N GLY A 7 1.07 -10.12 -2.84
CA GLY A 7 1.42 -10.38 -4.22
C GLY A 7 2.90 -10.70 -4.37
N THR A 8 3.22 -11.83 -5.00
CA THR A 8 4.58 -12.26 -5.27
C THR A 8 5.18 -11.53 -6.48
N ARG A 9 6.46 -11.72 -6.77
CA ARG A 9 7.11 -11.13 -7.96
C ARG A 9 6.55 -11.71 -9.26
N ASN A 10 6.02 -12.93 -9.22
CA ASN A 10 5.54 -13.65 -10.40
C ASN A 10 4.09 -13.27 -10.78
N GLY A 11 3.43 -12.46 -9.94
CA GLY A 11 2.02 -12.09 -10.11
C GLY A 11 1.06 -12.99 -9.34
N ASP A 12 1.55 -14.08 -8.73
CA ASP A 12 0.74 -14.94 -7.87
C ASP A 12 0.39 -14.24 -6.56
N ILE A 13 -0.73 -14.65 -5.93
CA ILE A 13 -1.15 -14.13 -4.63
C ILE A 13 -0.89 -15.18 -3.56
N LEU A 14 0.03 -14.86 -2.64
CA LEU A 14 0.31 -15.63 -1.44
C LEU A 14 -0.69 -15.26 -0.34
N VAL A 15 -1.32 -16.26 0.26
CA VAL A 15 -2.25 -16.10 1.38
C VAL A 15 -1.76 -16.89 2.58
N GLY A 16 -1.54 -16.20 3.70
CA GLY A 16 -1.40 -16.82 5.01
C GLY A 16 -2.79 -16.96 5.65
N HIS A 17 -3.13 -18.13 6.14
CA HIS A 17 -4.37 -18.41 6.87
C HIS A 17 -4.06 -18.51 8.36
N GLY A 18 -4.88 -17.84 9.17
CA GLY A 18 -4.81 -17.93 10.61
C GLY A 18 -5.32 -19.28 11.16
N PRO A 19 -5.21 -19.50 12.48
CA PRO A 19 -4.74 -18.53 13.49
C PRO A 19 -3.27 -18.15 13.30
N PHE A 20 -2.92 -16.91 13.64
CA PHE A 20 -1.54 -16.42 13.50
C PHE A 20 -0.79 -16.48 14.84
N THR A 21 0.50 -16.84 14.78
CA THR A 21 1.42 -16.65 15.91
C THR A 21 2.14 -15.32 15.75
N ALA A 22 1.94 -14.40 16.70
CA ALA A 22 2.57 -13.08 16.70
C ALA A 22 3.94 -13.11 17.42
N LEU A 23 4.97 -12.57 16.76
CA LEU A 23 6.35 -12.53 17.24
C LEU A 23 6.89 -11.09 17.24
N ALA A 24 7.80 -10.80 18.18
CA ALA A 24 8.50 -9.51 18.25
C ALA A 24 9.56 -9.36 17.15
N GLU A 25 10.21 -10.47 16.81
CA GLU A 25 11.28 -10.54 15.81
C GLU A 25 10.86 -11.44 14.63
N PRO A 26 11.42 -11.23 13.42
CA PRO A 26 11.14 -12.09 12.28
C PRO A 26 11.59 -13.54 12.59
N PRO A 27 10.81 -14.56 12.18
CA PRO A 27 11.22 -15.94 12.38
C PRO A 27 12.47 -16.27 11.56
N ALA A 28 13.27 -17.23 12.04
CA ALA A 28 14.50 -17.66 11.36
C ALA A 28 14.26 -18.30 9.97
N GLY A 29 13.03 -18.70 9.67
CA GLY A 29 12.64 -19.26 8.39
C GLY A 29 11.11 -19.34 8.23
N GLY A 30 10.67 -19.76 7.04
CA GLY A 30 9.26 -19.81 6.67
C GLY A 30 8.73 -18.46 6.18
N VAL A 31 7.40 -18.31 6.18
CA VAL A 31 6.72 -17.08 5.78
C VAL A 31 6.14 -16.42 7.03
N ALA A 32 6.33 -15.11 7.14
CA ALA A 32 5.64 -14.26 8.10
C ALA A 32 5.20 -12.97 7.42
N PHE A 33 4.13 -12.37 7.93
CA PHE A 33 3.61 -11.10 7.43
C PHE A 33 3.87 -10.02 8.49
N TYR A 34 4.47 -8.91 8.07
CA TYR A 34 4.69 -7.77 8.94
C TYR A 34 3.45 -6.86 8.93
N LYS A 35 2.85 -6.62 10.09
CA LYS A 35 1.71 -5.70 10.27
C LYS A 35 1.96 -4.88 11.53
N ASN A 36 2.10 -3.57 11.34
CA ASN A 36 2.28 -2.61 12.43
C ASN A 36 1.42 -1.37 12.17
N ASN A 37 1.21 -0.54 13.19
CA ASN A 37 0.62 0.78 13.04
C ASN A 37 1.66 1.80 12.57
N PHE A 38 1.21 2.98 12.17
CA PHE A 38 2.07 4.05 11.64
C PHE A 38 3.16 4.48 12.64
N SER A 39 2.85 4.45 13.94
CA SER A 39 3.78 4.78 15.02
C SER A 39 4.77 3.65 15.35
N LEU A 40 4.71 2.52 14.63
CA LEU A 40 5.53 1.32 14.85
C LEU A 40 5.47 0.79 16.29
N SER A 41 4.32 0.93 16.94
CA SER A 41 4.16 0.63 18.38
C SER A 41 3.68 -0.79 18.69
N GLU A 42 3.37 -1.61 17.69
CA GLU A 42 3.06 -3.02 17.92
C GLU A 42 4.32 -3.79 18.36
N GLU A 43 4.32 -4.35 19.58
CA GLU A 43 5.44 -5.11 20.13
C GLU A 43 5.69 -6.45 19.42
N LYS A 44 4.66 -7.00 18.78
CA LYS A 44 4.71 -8.30 18.08
C LYS A 44 4.17 -8.19 16.66
N PRO A 45 4.85 -7.46 15.76
CA PRO A 45 4.32 -7.13 14.43
C PRO A 45 4.50 -8.26 13.40
N TRP A 46 5.20 -9.34 13.73
CA TRP A 46 5.45 -10.46 12.83
C TRP A 46 4.42 -11.57 13.02
N PHE A 47 3.53 -11.74 12.04
CA PHE A 47 2.45 -12.72 12.08
C PHE A 47 2.81 -13.95 11.24
N VAL A 48 3.10 -15.07 11.92
CA VAL A 48 3.34 -16.38 11.29
C VAL A 48 1.99 -17.09 11.09
N PRO A 49 1.60 -17.43 9.85
CA PRO A 49 0.35 -18.13 9.59
C PRO A 49 0.42 -19.60 10.00
N ASP A 50 -0.73 -20.21 10.31
CA ASP A 50 -0.87 -21.66 10.52
C ASP A 50 -0.73 -22.42 9.19
N ARG A 51 -1.27 -21.84 8.11
CA ARG A 51 -1.19 -22.42 6.76
C ARG A 51 -0.88 -21.37 5.72
N ILE A 52 -0.09 -21.74 4.72
CA ILE A 52 0.23 -20.89 3.57
C ILE A 52 -0.38 -21.52 2.31
N GLU A 53 -0.92 -20.68 1.44
CA GLU A 53 -1.48 -21.05 0.15
C GLU A 53 -1.04 -20.05 -0.92
N VAL A 54 -0.67 -20.54 -2.10
CA VAL A 54 -0.52 -19.70 -3.29
C VAL A 54 -1.77 -19.90 -4.11
N LEU A 55 -2.54 -18.83 -4.29
CA LEU A 55 -3.76 -18.89 -5.07
C LEU A 55 -3.42 -18.80 -6.57
N ASP A 56 -3.74 -19.87 -7.29
CA ASP A 56 -3.63 -19.96 -8.75
C ASP A 56 -4.87 -19.38 -9.48
N LYS A 57 -5.98 -19.25 -8.75
CA LYS A 57 -7.27 -18.76 -9.24
C LYS A 57 -7.92 -17.84 -8.22
N ALA A 58 -8.71 -16.90 -8.72
CA ALA A 58 -9.53 -16.04 -7.89
C ALA A 58 -10.57 -16.87 -7.11
N PRO A 59 -10.83 -16.57 -5.83
CA PRO A 59 -11.98 -17.12 -5.13
C PRO A 59 -13.28 -16.70 -5.82
N ALA A 60 -14.37 -17.41 -5.52
CA ALA A 60 -15.67 -17.11 -6.09
C ALA A 60 -16.09 -15.67 -5.73
N LYS A 61 -16.29 -14.85 -6.76
CA LYS A 61 -16.77 -13.48 -6.61
C LYS A 61 -18.26 -13.50 -6.28
N GLY A 62 -18.64 -12.91 -5.14
CA GLY A 62 -20.03 -12.67 -4.77
C GLY A 62 -20.48 -11.25 -5.09
N GLU A 63 -21.65 -10.88 -4.54
CA GLU A 63 -22.13 -9.51 -4.61
C GLU A 63 -21.35 -8.58 -3.66
N CYS A 64 -21.22 -7.33 -4.07
CA CYS A 64 -20.59 -6.25 -3.30
C CYS A 64 -21.37 -4.97 -3.59
N GLN A 65 -22.03 -4.43 -2.57
CA GLN A 65 -22.80 -3.21 -2.68
C GLN A 65 -22.26 -2.23 -1.66
N ILE A 66 -21.63 -1.15 -2.14
CA ILE A 66 -21.06 -0.10 -1.30
C ILE A 66 -21.63 1.23 -1.78
N GLN A 67 -22.31 1.95 -0.90
CA GLN A 67 -22.71 3.33 -1.12
C GLN A 67 -21.57 4.23 -0.67
N TRP A 68 -20.89 4.87 -1.63
CA TRP A 68 -19.79 5.78 -1.38
C TRP A 68 -20.30 7.18 -1.06
N GLU A 69 -19.63 7.82 -0.11
CA GLU A 69 -19.75 9.24 0.22
C GLU A 69 -18.68 9.98 -0.60
N GLU A 70 -19.08 11.03 -1.33
CA GLU A 70 -18.13 11.82 -2.12
C GLU A 70 -17.13 12.55 -1.20
N PRO A 71 -15.86 12.67 -1.62
CA PRO A 71 -14.87 13.41 -0.87
C PRO A 71 -15.22 14.90 -0.84
N ASP A 72 -14.97 15.56 0.31
CA ASP A 72 -15.23 17.00 0.47
C ASP A 72 -14.09 17.84 -0.17
N PRO A 73 -14.31 18.48 -1.33
CA PRO A 73 -13.28 19.24 -2.01
C PRO A 73 -12.91 20.54 -1.28
N VAL A 74 -13.84 21.09 -0.48
CA VAL A 74 -13.62 22.34 0.26
C VAL A 74 -12.61 22.11 1.37
N ARG A 75 -12.83 21.05 2.15
CA ARG A 75 -11.91 20.65 3.22
C ARG A 75 -10.50 20.34 2.68
N PHE A 76 -10.40 19.70 1.51
CA PHE A 76 -9.09 19.47 0.89
C PHE A 76 -8.40 20.77 0.46
N ALA A 77 -9.14 21.71 -0.13
CA ALA A 77 -8.58 22.98 -0.58
C ALA A 77 -8.03 23.83 0.59
N GLU A 78 -8.63 23.72 1.78
CA GLU A 78 -8.13 24.37 2.99
C GLU A 78 -6.77 23.80 3.43
N VAL A 79 -6.67 22.47 3.56
CA VAL A 79 -5.42 21.78 3.89
C VAL A 79 -4.33 22.09 2.87
N PHE A 80 -4.68 22.06 1.58
CA PHE A 80 -3.74 22.37 0.51
C PHE A 80 -3.20 23.80 0.61
N ARG A 81 -4.04 24.78 0.95
CA ARG A 81 -3.65 26.18 1.09
C ARG A 81 -2.73 26.40 2.29
N GLU A 82 -3.02 25.73 3.41
CA GLU A 82 -2.16 25.76 4.60
C GLU A 82 -0.77 25.21 4.29
N VAL A 83 -0.70 24.02 3.70
CA VAL A 83 0.55 23.38 3.29
C VAL A 83 1.33 24.23 2.30
N SER A 84 0.67 24.76 1.27
CA SER A 84 1.30 25.63 0.27
C SER A 84 1.85 26.90 0.89
N GLY A 85 1.11 27.50 1.84
CA GLY A 85 1.58 28.65 2.60
C GLY A 85 2.79 28.35 3.49
N ALA A 86 2.86 27.15 4.07
CA ALA A 86 4.01 26.71 4.86
C ALA A 86 5.26 26.48 4.00
N ILE A 87 5.09 25.89 2.81
CA ILE A 87 6.17 25.73 1.81
C ILE A 87 6.66 27.11 1.34
N GLY A 88 5.76 28.02 0.98
CA GLY A 88 6.11 29.36 0.51
C GLY A 88 6.84 30.21 1.56
N LYS A 89 6.64 29.94 2.85
CA LYS A 89 7.36 30.57 3.97
C LYS A 89 8.66 29.84 4.34
N GLY A 90 8.99 28.73 3.68
CA GLY A 90 10.18 27.91 3.99
C GLY A 90 10.09 27.14 5.31
N MET A 91 8.89 26.94 5.85
CA MET A 91 8.71 26.19 7.12
C MET A 91 8.78 24.67 6.92
N ILE A 92 8.37 24.19 5.74
CA ILE A 92 8.46 22.79 5.33
C ILE A 92 8.88 22.73 3.85
N GLU A 93 9.56 21.67 3.46
CA GLU A 93 10.05 21.50 2.07
C GLU A 93 9.04 20.78 1.17
N LYS A 94 8.33 19.79 1.73
CA LYS A 94 7.31 18.98 1.04
C LYS A 94 6.29 18.45 2.04
N SER A 95 5.06 18.24 1.59
CA SER A 95 4.02 17.53 2.33
C SER A 95 3.13 16.75 1.37
N VAL A 96 2.53 15.68 1.85
CA VAL A 96 1.63 14.80 1.08
C VAL A 96 0.25 14.84 1.76
N PRO A 97 -0.64 15.76 1.37
CA PRO A 97 -2.00 15.78 1.91
C PRO A 97 -2.78 14.56 1.41
N VAL A 98 -3.64 14.01 2.27
CA VAL A 98 -4.44 12.82 1.96
C VAL A 98 -5.93 13.13 2.10
N VAL A 99 -6.73 12.62 1.17
CA VAL A 99 -8.20 12.60 1.24
C VAL A 99 -8.64 11.15 1.31
N THR A 100 -9.66 10.87 2.12
CA THR A 100 -10.23 9.53 2.27
C THR A 100 -11.69 9.55 1.84
N GLU A 101 -12.02 8.76 0.83
CA GLU A 101 -13.40 8.41 0.51
C GLU A 101 -13.91 7.32 1.47
N LYS A 102 -15.17 7.40 1.85
CA LYS A 102 -15.79 6.44 2.77
C LYS A 102 -17.02 5.86 2.13
N GLY A 103 -17.27 4.58 2.36
CA GLY A 103 -18.46 3.92 1.88
C GLY A 103 -19.06 3.03 2.95
N LYS A 104 -20.37 2.81 2.89
CA LYS A 104 -21.10 1.88 3.75
C LYS A 104 -21.83 0.87 2.88
N GLY A 105 -21.80 -0.39 3.29
CA GLY A 105 -22.41 -1.45 2.52
C GLY A 105 -22.02 -2.84 2.96
N SER A 106 -22.28 -3.81 2.10
CA SER A 106 -22.00 -5.22 2.33
C SER A 106 -21.14 -5.78 1.20
N CYS A 107 -20.04 -6.42 1.56
CA CYS A 107 -19.13 -7.06 0.63
C CYS A 107 -18.41 -8.18 1.37
N SER A 108 -18.38 -9.39 0.80
CA SER A 108 -17.60 -10.46 1.42
C SER A 108 -16.10 -10.21 1.21
N PRO A 109 -15.25 -10.59 2.18
CA PRO A 109 -13.80 -10.49 1.98
C PRO A 109 -13.29 -11.31 0.79
N ASP A 110 -13.98 -12.39 0.42
CA ASP A 110 -13.66 -13.21 -0.75
C ASP A 110 -13.93 -12.46 -2.05
N THR A 111 -15.01 -11.69 -2.12
CA THR A 111 -15.29 -10.80 -3.25
C THR A 111 -14.22 -9.72 -3.42
N LEU A 112 -13.76 -9.13 -2.31
CA LEU A 112 -12.66 -8.17 -2.34
C LEU A 112 -11.33 -8.83 -2.74
N LEU A 113 -11.01 -10.01 -2.21
CA LEU A 113 -9.83 -10.76 -2.60
C LEU A 113 -9.85 -11.15 -4.09
N ALA A 114 -11.00 -11.56 -4.63
CA ALA A 114 -11.17 -11.86 -6.05
C ALA A 114 -10.85 -10.65 -6.94
N SER A 115 -11.14 -9.44 -6.48
CA SER A 115 -10.83 -8.21 -7.23
C SER A 115 -9.32 -7.98 -7.40
N LEU A 116 -8.49 -8.49 -6.48
CA LEU A 116 -7.03 -8.38 -6.56
C LEU A 116 -6.41 -9.19 -7.71
N PHE A 117 -7.15 -10.15 -8.29
CA PHE A 117 -6.71 -10.89 -9.49
C PHE A 117 -6.88 -10.09 -10.79
N GLN A 118 -7.63 -8.99 -10.75
CA GLN A 118 -7.94 -8.17 -11.93
C GLN A 118 -7.10 -6.90 -12.02
N ILE A 119 -6.21 -6.67 -11.05
CA ILE A 119 -5.38 -5.47 -11.01
C ILE A 119 -4.22 -5.55 -12.04
N PRO A 120 -3.73 -4.40 -12.53
CA PRO A 120 -2.56 -4.36 -13.39
C PRO A 120 -1.33 -5.04 -12.76
N LYS A 121 -0.53 -5.73 -13.57
CA LYS A 121 0.71 -6.40 -13.12
C LYS A 121 1.78 -5.45 -12.56
N SER A 122 1.64 -4.15 -12.79
CA SER A 122 2.48 -3.11 -12.20
C SER A 122 2.16 -2.86 -10.72
N LEU A 123 1.01 -3.32 -10.23
CA LEU A 123 0.62 -3.22 -8.84
C LEU A 123 0.88 -4.52 -8.09
N ARG A 124 1.25 -4.39 -6.82
CA ARG A 124 1.44 -5.50 -5.90
C ARG A 124 0.25 -5.55 -4.94
N PRO A 125 -0.59 -6.60 -5.00
CA PRO A 125 -1.67 -6.78 -4.04
C PRO A 125 -1.11 -7.02 -2.63
N TYR A 126 -1.80 -6.52 -1.61
CA TYR A 126 -1.46 -6.75 -0.20
C TYR A 126 -2.70 -6.59 0.67
N GLY A 127 -2.69 -7.15 1.88
CA GLY A 127 -3.76 -6.92 2.82
C GLY A 127 -3.78 -7.81 4.05
N TRP A 128 -4.72 -7.50 4.93
CA TRP A 128 -5.08 -8.26 6.10
C TRP A 128 -6.60 -8.33 6.19
N ILE A 129 -7.16 -9.53 6.30
CA ILE A 129 -8.58 -9.79 6.51
C ILE A 129 -8.71 -10.35 7.92
N GLY A 130 -9.10 -9.52 8.88
CA GLY A 130 -9.41 -9.96 10.24
C GLY A 130 -10.87 -10.39 10.39
N GLU A 131 -11.28 -10.71 11.62
CA GLU A 131 -12.66 -11.10 11.91
C GLU A 131 -13.65 -9.92 11.84
N LYS A 132 -13.22 -8.74 12.28
CA LYS A 132 -14.05 -7.53 12.38
C LYS A 132 -13.62 -6.42 11.43
N GLU A 133 -12.33 -6.37 11.13
CA GLU A 133 -11.72 -5.31 10.34
C GLU A 133 -10.57 -5.86 9.51
N GLY A 134 -10.14 -5.07 8.53
CA GLY A 134 -9.07 -5.44 7.64
C GLY A 134 -8.80 -4.34 6.62
N PHE A 135 -7.86 -4.61 5.74
CA PHE A 135 -7.56 -3.78 4.58
C PHE A 135 -7.09 -4.66 3.43
N LEU A 136 -7.38 -4.23 2.22
CA LEU A 136 -6.85 -4.79 0.99
C LEU A 136 -6.43 -3.63 0.11
N GLY A 137 -5.32 -3.78 -0.59
CA GLY A 137 -4.79 -2.75 -1.46
C GLY A 137 -3.92 -3.34 -2.55
N ALA A 138 -3.54 -2.47 -3.49
CA ALA A 138 -2.66 -2.80 -4.59
C ALA A 138 -1.68 -1.62 -4.75
N THR A 139 -0.44 -1.79 -4.30
CA THR A 139 0.56 -0.71 -4.29
C THR A 139 1.44 -0.78 -5.53
N PRO A 140 1.67 0.33 -6.25
CA PRO A 140 2.75 0.38 -7.25
C PRO A 140 4.13 0.44 -6.58
N GLU A 141 4.19 0.86 -5.31
CA GLU A 141 5.43 1.19 -4.60
C GLU A 141 5.90 0.05 -3.68
N VAL A 142 7.18 -0.31 -3.82
CA VAL A 142 7.86 -1.24 -2.93
C VAL A 142 8.81 -0.43 -2.05
N LEU A 143 8.45 -0.28 -0.77
CA LEU A 143 9.24 0.48 0.20
C LEU A 143 10.67 -0.06 0.29
N PHE A 144 10.83 -1.34 0.61
CA PHE A 144 12.10 -2.03 0.43
C PHE A 144 11.92 -3.55 0.33
N ARG A 145 12.97 -4.22 -0.13
CA ARG A 145 13.18 -5.66 -0.05
C ARG A 145 14.59 -5.89 0.45
N TYR A 146 14.72 -6.74 1.45
CA TYR A 146 16.02 -7.16 1.96
C TYR A 146 16.26 -8.62 1.58
N PHE A 147 17.32 -8.89 0.83
CA PHE A 147 17.71 -10.25 0.45
C PHE A 147 19.21 -10.30 0.15
N ASP A 148 19.89 -11.34 0.64
CA ASP A 148 21.32 -11.57 0.39
C ASP A 148 22.20 -10.37 0.77
N GLY A 149 21.95 -9.78 1.95
CA GLY A 149 22.69 -8.62 2.45
C GLY A 149 22.44 -7.32 1.67
N ARG A 150 21.48 -7.30 0.75
CA ARG A 150 21.18 -6.15 -0.11
C ARG A 150 19.78 -5.61 0.14
N ILE A 151 19.68 -4.29 0.16
CA ILE A 151 18.41 -3.56 0.21
C ILE A 151 18.08 -3.08 -1.20
N TYR A 152 16.89 -3.40 -1.67
CA TYR A 152 16.30 -2.89 -2.89
C TYR A 152 15.11 -2.01 -2.51
N THR A 153 15.09 -0.76 -2.94
CA THR A 153 13.98 0.18 -2.71
C THR A 153 13.54 0.78 -4.04
N MET A 154 12.39 1.43 -4.06
CA MET A 154 11.91 2.20 -5.20
C MET A 154 11.52 3.59 -4.73
N ALA A 155 12.08 4.61 -5.39
CA ALA A 155 11.57 5.97 -5.30
C ALA A 155 10.43 6.11 -6.30
N LEU A 156 9.18 6.23 -5.83
CA LEU A 156 8.04 6.52 -6.71
C LEU A 156 7.48 7.91 -6.39
N ALA A 157 7.69 8.84 -7.31
CA ALA A 157 7.13 10.19 -7.23
C ALA A 157 6.97 10.79 -8.63
N GLY A 158 6.04 11.73 -8.72
CA GLY A 158 5.53 12.31 -9.95
C GLY A 158 4.35 11.50 -10.51
N THR A 159 3.34 12.20 -11.05
CA THR A 159 2.13 11.56 -11.61
C THR A 159 1.62 12.34 -12.81
N ALA A 160 1.40 11.63 -13.91
CA ALA A 160 0.74 12.16 -15.10
C ALA A 160 -0.46 11.30 -15.48
N ARG A 161 -1.40 11.90 -16.21
CA ARG A 161 -2.45 11.14 -16.88
C ARG A 161 -1.84 10.29 -17.99
N SER A 162 -2.50 9.20 -18.33
CA SER A 162 -1.95 8.22 -19.28
C SER A 162 -1.69 8.83 -20.67
N GLU A 163 -2.51 9.79 -21.08
CA GLU A 163 -2.39 10.53 -22.35
C GLU A 163 -1.21 11.53 -22.38
N GLU A 164 -0.65 11.89 -21.22
CA GLU A 164 0.42 12.90 -21.07
C GLU A 164 1.82 12.29 -20.92
N GLN A 165 1.96 10.97 -21.13
CA GLN A 165 3.19 10.22 -20.86
C GLN A 165 4.45 10.85 -21.52
N ARG A 166 4.33 11.40 -22.73
CA ARG A 166 5.47 12.02 -23.44
C ARG A 166 5.92 13.34 -22.82
N LEU A 167 4.98 14.10 -22.24
CA LEU A 167 5.27 15.37 -21.58
C LEU A 167 5.85 15.12 -20.19
N PHE A 168 5.38 14.10 -19.49
CA PHE A 168 5.86 13.72 -18.16
C PHE A 168 7.37 13.48 -18.09
N ALA A 169 7.96 12.86 -19.13
CA ALA A 169 9.38 12.52 -19.16
C ALA A 169 10.33 13.74 -19.21
N VAL A 170 9.82 14.92 -19.51
CA VAL A 170 10.59 16.16 -19.64
C VAL A 170 10.05 17.28 -18.75
N ASP A 171 9.11 16.97 -17.85
CA ASP A 171 8.54 17.95 -16.94
C ASP A 171 9.50 18.20 -15.76
N ASP A 172 10.10 19.39 -15.73
CA ASP A 172 11.05 19.81 -14.70
C ASP A 172 10.48 19.70 -13.28
N LYS A 173 9.18 19.93 -13.10
CA LYS A 173 8.52 19.81 -11.79
C LYS A 173 8.52 18.35 -11.36
N GLU A 174 8.08 17.45 -12.23
CA GLU A 174 7.94 16.04 -11.93
C GLU A 174 9.32 15.37 -11.73
N ILE A 175 10.32 15.75 -12.53
CA ILE A 175 11.72 15.32 -12.35
C ILE A 175 12.24 15.76 -10.98
N ARG A 176 12.04 17.03 -10.61
CA ARG A 176 12.51 17.55 -9.31
C ARG A 176 11.80 16.90 -8.13
N GLU A 177 10.50 16.61 -8.26
CA GLU A 177 9.76 15.86 -7.24
C GLU A 177 10.29 14.45 -7.05
N HIS A 178 10.68 13.78 -8.15
CA HIS A 178 11.31 12.46 -8.12
C HIS A 178 12.70 12.50 -7.47
N GLU A 179 13.55 13.44 -7.89
CA GLU A 179 14.90 13.62 -7.33
C GLU A 179 14.87 13.85 -5.83
N PHE A 180 13.90 14.63 -5.32
CA PHE A 180 13.75 14.85 -3.88
C PHE A 180 13.54 13.53 -3.11
N VAL A 181 12.67 12.65 -3.62
CA VAL A 181 12.42 11.33 -2.99
C VAL A 181 13.65 10.44 -3.08
N ALA A 182 14.29 10.38 -4.26
CA ALA A 182 15.47 9.56 -4.48
C ALA A 182 16.64 9.98 -3.56
N GLN A 183 16.93 11.28 -3.47
CA GLN A 183 17.98 11.82 -2.60
C GLN A 183 17.67 11.58 -1.12
N THR A 184 16.42 11.76 -0.71
CA THR A 184 15.98 11.51 0.67
C THR A 184 16.17 10.03 1.05
N LEU A 185 15.84 9.11 0.15
CA LEU A 185 16.06 7.68 0.38
C LEU A 185 17.55 7.35 0.49
N ILE A 186 18.39 7.88 -0.41
CA ILE A 186 19.84 7.68 -0.36
C ILE A 186 20.43 8.20 0.96
N ALA A 187 19.98 9.34 1.47
CA ALA A 187 20.46 9.91 2.72
C ALA A 187 20.07 9.08 3.98
N LYS A 188 19.15 8.11 3.85
CA LYS A 188 18.67 7.26 4.94
C LYS A 188 19.20 5.82 4.89
N LEU A 189 19.87 5.43 3.81
CA LEU A 189 20.52 4.13 3.61
C LEU A 189 21.96 4.16 4.12
#